data_AF-A0A4V1VJB0-F1
#
_entry.id   AF-A0A4V1VJB0-F1
#
_cell.length_a   1.000
_cell.length_b   1.000
_cell.length_c   1.000
_cell.angle_alpha   90.00
_cell.angle_beta   90.00
_cell.angle_gamma   90.00
#
_symmetry.space_group_name_H-M   'P 1'
#
loop_
_entity.id
_entity.type
_entity.pdbx_description
1 polymer ?
#
loop_
_entity_poly.entity_id
_entity_poly.type
_entity_poly.pdbx_seq_one_letter_code
_entity_poly.pdbx_strand_id
1 'polypeptide(L)'
;MGATVVAPGAIRLMKQDRLLLGDPSGRHAGALAALVAALRAGGIPAEAASDIRREVWLKLWGNSNMNPLSALCRADMQVMLDDAGVRGLIEAMMAEMAALGERIGLPMGQDIPGRIAVTRRLGAFRTSMLQDLEAGRRLELGPLLGSLVELAAHLDQPAPTLAGVHGLTRLLAAASG
;
A
#
# COMPACT_ATOMS: atom_id res chain seq x y z
N MET A 1 6.41 10.39 2.33
CA MET A 1 6.68 11.64 1.58
C MET A 1 5.53 11.84 0.62
N GLY A 2 4.83 12.97 0.70
CA GLY A 2 3.72 13.30 -0.19
C GLY A 2 3.99 14.62 -0.91
N ALA A 3 3.85 14.64 -2.23
CA ALA A 3 4.04 15.83 -3.04
C ALA A 3 2.98 15.89 -4.15
N THR A 4 2.64 17.11 -4.57
CA THR A 4 1.67 17.35 -5.65
C THR A 4 2.25 18.37 -6.61
N VAL A 5 2.12 18.11 -7.91
CA VAL A 5 2.43 19.10 -8.96
C VAL A 5 1.29 20.10 -9.00
N VAL A 6 1.59 21.37 -8.73
CA VAL A 6 0.59 22.46 -8.72
C VAL A 6 0.52 23.15 -10.09
N ALA A 7 1.65 23.24 -10.78
CA ALA A 7 1.80 23.79 -12.14
C ALA A 7 3.12 23.27 -12.75
N PRO A 8 3.35 23.47 -14.07
CA PRO A 8 4.66 23.19 -14.67
C PRO A 8 5.80 23.87 -13.89
N GLY A 9 6.75 23.08 -13.39
CA GLY A 9 7.88 23.56 -12.58
C GLY A 9 7.55 23.88 -11.11
N ALA A 10 6.30 23.72 -10.65
CA ALA A 10 5.88 24.03 -9.29
C ALA A 10 5.35 22.79 -8.56
N ILE A 11 6.07 22.37 -7.51
CA ILE A 11 5.72 21.21 -6.67
C ILE A 11 5.46 21.70 -5.25
N ARG A 12 4.34 21.26 -4.66
CA ARG A 12 4.06 21.43 -3.24
C ARG A 12 4.42 20.16 -2.48
N LEU A 13 5.36 20.27 -1.55
CA LEU A 13 5.65 19.21 -0.59
C LEU A 13 4.57 19.24 0.51
N MET A 14 3.77 18.19 0.59
CA MET A 14 2.67 18.08 1.56
C MET A 14 3.16 17.49 2.88
N LYS A 15 4.05 16.49 2.80
CA LYS A 15 4.59 15.81 3.98
C LYS A 15 5.97 15.25 3.70
N GLN A 16 6.92 15.52 4.59
CA GLN A 16 8.27 14.96 4.56
C GLN A 16 8.35 13.80 5.57
N ASP A 17 8.08 12.59 5.09
CA ASP A 17 8.32 11.37 5.87
C ASP A 17 9.69 10.78 5.51
N ARG A 18 10.15 9.86 6.35
CA ARG A 18 11.35 9.04 6.11
C ARG A 18 11.23 8.30 4.77
N LEU A 19 12.31 8.27 4.00
CA LEU A 19 12.44 7.48 2.78
C LEU A 19 13.27 6.24 3.08
N LEU A 20 12.63 5.09 3.16
CA LEU A 20 13.32 3.82 3.32
C LEU A 20 13.86 3.35 1.97
N LEU A 21 15.16 3.04 1.93
CA LEU A 21 15.83 2.40 0.82
C LEU A 21 16.45 1.10 1.31
N GLY A 22 16.48 0.07 0.49
CA GLY A 22 17.30 -1.09 0.82
C GLY A 22 17.67 -1.89 -0.40
N ASP A 23 18.66 -2.75 -0.21
CA ASP A 23 19.14 -3.65 -1.25
C ASP A 23 18.42 -5.00 -1.12
N PRO A 24 17.49 -5.33 -2.03
CA PRO A 24 16.74 -6.59 -1.97
C PRO A 24 17.59 -7.84 -2.20
N SER A 25 18.86 -7.67 -2.60
CA SER A 25 19.84 -8.75 -2.74
C SER A 25 20.79 -8.90 -1.55
N GLY A 26 20.90 -7.87 -0.70
CA GLY A 26 21.84 -7.80 0.42
C GLY A 26 23.33 -7.74 0.04
N ARG A 27 23.67 -7.60 -1.24
CA ARG A 27 25.06 -7.67 -1.75
C ARG A 27 25.74 -6.32 -1.93
N HIS A 28 25.03 -5.21 -1.75
CA HIS A 28 25.47 -3.86 -2.12
C HIS A 28 25.37 -2.88 -0.93
N ALA A 29 25.71 -3.32 0.27
CA ALA A 29 25.63 -2.51 1.49
C ALA A 29 26.38 -1.17 1.37
N GLY A 30 27.57 -1.16 0.75
CA GLY A 30 28.35 0.06 0.53
C GLY A 30 27.66 1.05 -0.40
N ALA A 31 27.09 0.57 -1.52
CA ALA A 31 26.35 1.42 -2.46
C ALA A 31 25.06 1.97 -1.84
N LEU A 32 24.34 1.15 -1.06
CA LEU A 32 23.17 1.58 -0.31
C LEU A 32 23.51 2.70 0.69
N ALA A 33 24.59 2.54 1.45
CA ALA A 33 25.04 3.55 2.40
C ALA A 33 25.43 4.86 1.72
N ALA A 34 26.15 4.78 0.59
CA ALA A 34 26.52 5.96 -0.19
C ALA A 34 25.29 6.70 -0.75
N LEU A 35 24.30 5.96 -1.26
CA LEU A 35 23.05 6.53 -1.76
C LEU A 35 22.24 7.21 -0.65
N VAL A 36 22.12 6.57 0.52
CA VAL A 36 21.44 7.16 1.68
C VAL A 36 22.13 8.44 2.14
N ALA A 37 23.46 8.44 2.20
CA ALA A 37 24.24 9.63 2.57
C ALA A 37 24.05 10.78 1.56
N ALA A 38 24.06 10.49 0.26
CA ALA A 38 23.84 11.49 -0.79
C ALA A 38 22.44 12.11 -0.70
N LEU A 39 21.39 11.29 -0.49
CA LEU A 39 20.02 11.78 -0.32
C LEU A 39 19.87 12.65 0.93
N ARG A 40 20.50 12.27 2.05
CA ARG A 40 20.53 13.07 3.28
C ARG A 40 21.24 14.41 3.09
N ALA A 41 22.37 14.44 2.37
CA ALA A 41 23.07 15.67 2.04
C ALA A 41 22.18 16.62 1.21
N GLY A 42 21.29 16.07 0.37
CA GLY A 42 20.26 16.82 -0.37
C GLY A 42 19.00 17.17 0.42
N GLY A 43 18.95 16.93 1.75
CA GLY A 43 17.81 17.26 2.61
C GLY A 43 16.67 16.23 2.63
N ILE A 44 16.85 15.06 2.02
CA ILE A 44 15.86 13.97 2.05
C ILE A 44 16.14 13.09 3.27
N PRO A 45 15.17 12.84 4.18
CA PRO A 45 15.35 12.01 5.36
C PRO A 45 15.38 10.51 4.98
N ALA A 46 16.41 10.12 4.24
CA ALA A 46 16.59 8.76 3.73
C ALA A 46 17.19 7.84 4.80
N GLU A 47 16.83 6.57 4.77
CA GLU A 47 17.38 5.55 5.67
C GLU A 47 17.54 4.20 4.99
N ALA A 48 18.56 3.46 5.41
CA ALA A 48 18.75 2.10 4.98
C ALA A 48 17.84 1.16 5.78
N ALA A 49 16.91 0.49 5.11
CA ALA A 49 16.15 -0.62 5.64
C ALA A 49 17.02 -1.88 5.67
N SER A 50 16.97 -2.60 6.79
CA SER A 50 17.65 -3.90 6.94
C SER A 50 16.98 -5.00 6.11
N ASP A 51 15.66 -4.91 5.92
CA ASP A 51 14.87 -5.81 5.09
C ASP A 51 13.83 -5.02 4.30
N ILE A 52 14.23 -4.52 3.12
CA ILE A 52 13.34 -3.73 2.26
C ILE A 52 12.15 -4.54 1.74
N ARG A 53 12.27 -5.88 1.63
CA ARG A 53 11.17 -6.72 1.16
C ARG A 53 10.05 -6.74 2.19
N ARG A 54 10.40 -6.88 3.47
CA ARG A 54 9.46 -6.75 4.59
C ARG A 54 8.81 -5.38 4.64
N GLU A 55 9.58 -4.30 4.49
CA GLU A 55 9.02 -2.94 4.50
C GLU A 55 7.99 -2.72 3.38
N VAL A 56 8.31 -3.18 2.16
CA VAL A 56 7.37 -3.15 1.03
C VAL A 56 6.13 -3.99 1.33
N TRP A 57 6.31 -5.18 1.89
CA TRP A 57 5.22 -6.10 2.20
C TRP A 57 4.25 -5.54 3.26
N LEU A 58 4.76 -4.98 4.36
CA LEU A 58 3.95 -4.37 5.41
C LEU A 58 3.20 -3.13 4.94
N LYS A 59 3.80 -2.36 4.02
CA LYS A 59 3.12 -1.23 3.38
C LYS A 59 2.01 -1.71 2.46
N LEU A 60 2.30 -2.72 1.64
CA LEU A 60 1.32 -3.34 0.75
C LEU A 60 0.16 -3.94 1.55
N TRP A 61 0.41 -4.50 2.74
CA TRP A 61 -0.62 -5.04 3.63
C TRP A 61 -1.63 -4.00 4.14
N GLY A 62 -1.24 -2.73 4.26
CA GLY A 62 -2.20 -1.65 4.50
C GLY A 62 -2.92 -1.21 3.22
N ASN A 63 -2.15 -0.99 2.16
CA ASN A 63 -2.66 -0.37 0.95
C ASN A 63 -3.56 -1.29 0.12
N SER A 64 -3.34 -2.61 0.15
CA SER A 64 -4.04 -3.58 -0.69
C SER A 64 -5.52 -3.73 -0.35
N ASN A 65 -5.94 -3.35 0.87
CA ASN A 65 -7.34 -3.31 1.29
C ASN A 65 -7.88 -1.87 1.32
N MET A 66 -7.24 -0.96 2.05
CA MET A 66 -7.77 0.40 2.24
C MET A 66 -7.96 1.14 0.92
N ASN A 67 -6.96 1.10 0.03
CA ASN A 67 -6.99 1.88 -1.21
C ASN A 67 -8.14 1.46 -2.14
N PRO A 68 -8.24 0.19 -2.59
CA PRO A 68 -9.30 -0.22 -3.50
C PRO A 68 -10.69 -0.11 -2.88
N LEU A 69 -10.85 -0.47 -1.60
CA LEU A 69 -12.15 -0.38 -0.95
C LEU A 69 -12.62 1.07 -0.79
N SER A 70 -11.73 1.99 -0.41
CA SER A 70 -12.07 3.42 -0.34
C SER A 70 -12.48 3.99 -1.71
N ALA A 71 -11.86 3.54 -2.80
CA ALA A 71 -12.23 3.94 -4.15
C ALA A 71 -13.61 3.38 -4.54
N LEU A 72 -13.89 2.12 -4.22
CA LEU A 72 -15.17 1.46 -4.50
C LEU A 72 -16.34 2.10 -3.74
N CYS A 73 -16.18 2.39 -2.45
CA CYS A 73 -17.25 2.98 -1.63
C CYS A 73 -17.26 4.51 -1.60
N ARG A 74 -16.23 5.16 -2.16
CA ARG A 74 -16.02 6.62 -2.11
C ARG A 74 -16.01 7.20 -0.69
N ALA A 75 -15.56 6.40 0.29
CA ALA A 75 -15.55 6.77 1.70
C ALA A 75 -14.12 6.81 2.26
N ASP A 76 -13.94 7.56 3.35
CA ASP A 76 -12.68 7.58 4.09
C ASP A 76 -12.54 6.35 5.01
N MET A 77 -11.33 6.20 5.58
CA MET A 77 -10.98 5.06 6.44
C MET A 77 -11.87 4.91 7.68
N GLN A 78 -12.38 6.00 8.27
CA GLN A 78 -13.23 5.89 9.47
C GLN A 78 -14.58 5.29 9.10
N VAL A 79 -15.22 5.83 8.06
CA VAL A 79 -16.50 5.31 7.57
C VAL A 79 -16.39 3.83 7.20
N MET A 80 -15.32 3.46 6.49
CA MET A 80 -15.07 2.05 6.12
C MET A 80 -14.89 1.13 7.34
N LEU A 81 -14.21 1.60 8.38
CA LEU A 81 -13.93 0.78 9.57
C LEU A 81 -15.14 0.69 10.51
N ASP A 82 -16.06 1.65 10.45
CA ASP A 82 -17.29 1.68 11.26
C ASP A 82 -18.43 0.87 10.63
N ASP A 83 -18.42 0.66 9.32
CA ASP A 83 -19.30 -0.32 8.67
C ASP A 83 -18.80 -1.76 8.90
N ALA A 84 -19.62 -2.59 9.55
CA ALA A 84 -19.25 -3.95 9.91
C ALA A 84 -18.98 -4.86 8.70
N GLY A 85 -19.71 -4.66 7.59
CA GLY A 85 -19.53 -5.45 6.38
C GLY A 85 -18.22 -5.11 5.67
N VAL A 86 -17.92 -3.81 5.52
CA VAL A 86 -16.67 -3.34 4.93
C VAL A 86 -15.48 -3.70 5.82
N ARG A 87 -15.61 -3.56 7.14
CA ARG A 87 -14.56 -4.01 8.08
C ARG A 87 -14.28 -5.50 7.96
N GLY A 88 -15.32 -6.34 7.87
CA GLY A 88 -15.15 -7.78 7.66
C GLY A 88 -14.41 -8.10 6.34
N LEU A 89 -14.68 -7.33 5.28
CA LEU A 89 -13.97 -7.47 4.01
C LEU A 89 -12.49 -7.06 4.12
N ILE A 90 -12.19 -5.97 4.83
CA ILE A 90 -10.81 -5.55 5.14
C ILE A 90 -10.07 -6.65 5.88
N GLU A 91 -10.67 -7.23 6.92
CA GLU A 91 -10.09 -8.30 7.74
C GLU A 91 -9.82 -9.55 6.90
N ALA A 92 -10.75 -9.95 6.02
CA ALA A 92 -10.57 -11.08 5.11
C ALA A 92 -9.41 -10.86 4.13
N MET A 93 -9.31 -9.68 3.50
CA MET A 93 -8.19 -9.34 2.62
C MET A 93 -6.85 -9.32 3.38
N MET A 94 -6.84 -8.79 4.60
CA MET A 94 -5.65 -8.80 5.46
C MET A 94 -5.22 -10.23 5.82
N ALA A 95 -6.17 -11.14 6.07
CA ALA A 95 -5.90 -12.53 6.38
C ALA A 95 -5.32 -13.29 5.18
N GLU A 96 -5.90 -13.12 3.98
CA GLU A 96 -5.36 -13.73 2.75
C GLU A 96 -3.93 -13.27 2.48
N MET A 97 -3.65 -11.97 2.64
CA MET A 97 -2.31 -11.44 2.45
C MET A 97 -1.34 -11.87 3.55
N ALA A 98 -1.78 -12.00 4.81
CA ALA A 98 -0.95 -12.55 5.87
C ALA A 98 -0.52 -13.99 5.54
N ALA A 99 -1.46 -14.83 5.09
CA ALA A 99 -1.18 -16.20 4.68
C ALA A 99 -0.20 -16.27 3.49
N LEU A 100 -0.33 -15.39 2.49
CA LEU A 100 0.65 -15.29 1.40
C LEU A 100 2.05 -14.93 1.94
N GLY A 101 2.10 -14.00 2.90
CA GLY A 101 3.33 -13.55 3.55
C GLY A 101 4.08 -14.67 4.23
N GLU A 102 3.37 -15.50 5.01
CA GLU A 102 3.94 -16.69 5.64
C GLU A 102 4.62 -17.62 4.63
N ARG A 103 3.96 -17.87 3.48
CA ARG A 103 4.50 -18.78 2.45
C ARG A 103 5.74 -18.28 1.74
N ILE A 104 5.93 -16.96 1.66
CA ILE A 104 7.10 -16.35 1.01
C ILE A 104 8.18 -15.90 2.01
N GLY A 105 8.05 -16.27 3.29
CA GLY A 105 8.99 -15.90 4.34
C GLY A 105 8.93 -14.43 4.76
N LEU A 106 7.80 -13.76 4.51
CA LEU A 106 7.51 -12.38 4.91
C LEU A 106 6.31 -12.34 5.89
N PRO A 107 6.45 -12.89 7.11
CA PRO A 107 5.39 -12.83 8.12
C PRO A 107 5.12 -11.38 8.53
N MET A 108 3.85 -11.04 8.77
CA MET A 108 3.44 -9.66 9.07
C MET A 108 4.02 -9.13 10.38
N GLY A 109 4.30 -10.01 11.36
CA GLY A 109 4.82 -9.61 12.67
C GLY A 109 3.86 -8.73 13.49
N GLN A 110 2.61 -8.60 13.06
CA GLN A 110 1.52 -7.86 13.69
C GLN A 110 0.20 -8.58 13.37
N ASP A 111 -0.72 -8.58 14.33
CA ASP A 111 -2.06 -9.15 14.14
C ASP A 111 -3.02 -8.15 13.46
N ILE A 112 -4.11 -8.69 12.89
CA ILE A 112 -5.12 -7.88 12.19
C ILE A 112 -5.80 -6.87 13.13
N PRO A 113 -6.23 -7.23 14.37
CA PRO A 113 -6.81 -6.27 15.30
C PRO A 113 -5.87 -5.11 15.64
N GLY A 114 -4.59 -5.40 15.90
CA GLY A 114 -3.58 -4.39 16.14
C GLY A 114 -3.38 -3.49 14.92
N ARG A 115 -3.39 -4.06 13.71
CA ARG A 115 -3.26 -3.27 12.47
C ARG A 115 -4.44 -2.34 12.27
N ILE A 116 -5.66 -2.81 12.49
CA ILE A 116 -6.88 -1.99 12.44
C ILE A 116 -6.83 -0.87 13.47
N ALA A 117 -6.39 -1.15 14.69
CA ALA A 117 -6.25 -0.14 15.74
C ALA A 117 -5.26 0.97 15.33
N VAL A 118 -4.15 0.62 14.67
CA VAL A 118 -3.21 1.61 14.11
C VAL A 118 -3.90 2.44 13.01
N THR A 119 -4.61 1.81 12.09
CA THR A 119 -5.32 2.52 11.02
C THR A 119 -6.36 3.48 11.58
N ARG A 120 -7.14 3.07 12.61
CA ARG A 120 -8.14 3.94 13.24
C ARG A 120 -7.55 5.22 13.83
N ARG A 121 -6.32 5.16 14.36
CA ARG A 121 -5.61 6.34 14.89
C ARG A 121 -5.20 7.35 13.83
N LEU A 122 -5.16 6.95 12.55
CA LEU A 122 -4.89 7.87 11.44
C LEU A 122 -6.06 8.82 11.14
N GLY A 123 -7.28 8.50 11.63
CA GLY A 123 -8.47 9.33 11.46
C GLY A 123 -9.15 9.20 10.09
N ALA A 124 -10.03 10.15 9.77
CA ALA A 124 -10.76 10.24 8.50
C ALA A 124 -9.79 10.61 7.35
N PHE A 125 -9.03 9.62 6.89
CA PHE A 125 -8.06 9.80 5.81
C PHE A 125 -8.60 9.23 4.49
N ARG A 126 -8.50 10.02 3.42
CA ARG A 126 -8.78 9.58 2.05
C ARG A 126 -7.51 9.01 1.44
N THR A 127 -7.58 7.79 0.92
CA THR A 127 -6.42 7.15 0.28
C THR A 127 -6.03 7.87 -1.01
N SER A 128 -4.78 7.65 -1.47
CA SER A 128 -4.34 8.19 -2.75
C SER A 128 -5.18 7.67 -3.93
N MET A 129 -5.60 6.40 -3.90
CA MET A 129 -6.42 5.81 -4.96
C MET A 129 -7.81 6.45 -5.04
N LEU A 130 -8.44 6.75 -3.89
CA LEU A 130 -9.69 7.51 -3.87
C LEU A 130 -9.50 8.91 -4.46
N GLN A 131 -8.42 9.60 -4.08
CA GLN A 131 -8.10 10.92 -4.65
C GLN A 131 -7.80 10.87 -6.16
N ASP A 132 -7.17 9.79 -6.64
CA ASP A 132 -6.94 9.56 -8.07
C ASP A 132 -8.25 9.35 -8.82
N LEU A 133 -9.15 8.53 -8.26
CA LEU A 133 -10.49 8.31 -8.82
C LEU A 133 -11.28 9.62 -8.91
N GLU A 134 -11.29 10.42 -7.84
CA GLU A 134 -12.03 11.69 -7.79
C GLU A 134 -11.49 12.73 -8.76
N ALA A 135 -10.20 12.66 -9.07
CA ALA A 135 -9.56 13.54 -10.03
C ALA A 135 -9.56 13.00 -11.47
N GLY A 136 -10.24 11.88 -11.74
CA GLY A 136 -10.27 11.25 -13.08
C GLY A 136 -8.91 10.73 -13.54
N ARG A 137 -7.99 10.43 -12.61
CA ARG A 137 -6.68 9.85 -12.92
C ARG A 137 -6.76 8.34 -13.00
N ARG A 138 -5.84 7.75 -13.77
CA ARG A 138 -5.68 6.30 -13.87
C ARG A 138 -5.35 5.70 -12.50
N LEU A 139 -6.09 4.67 -12.10
CA LEU A 139 -5.83 3.96 -10.84
C LEU A 139 -4.67 2.97 -10.95
N GLU A 140 -3.80 2.94 -9.93
CA GLU A 140 -2.69 1.99 -9.83
C GLU A 140 -3.15 0.64 -9.26
N LEU A 141 -3.68 -0.24 -10.12
CA LEU A 141 -4.19 -1.56 -9.70
C LEU A 141 -3.16 -2.69 -9.80
N GLY A 142 -2.33 -2.67 -10.86
CA GLY A 142 -1.39 -3.75 -11.17
C GLY A 142 -0.39 -4.02 -10.04
N PRO A 143 0.41 -3.02 -9.63
CA PRO A 143 1.40 -3.21 -8.55
C PRO A 143 0.80 -3.50 -7.18
N LEU A 144 -0.46 -3.13 -6.92
CA LEU A 144 -1.12 -3.31 -5.62
C LEU A 144 -1.87 -4.63 -5.51
N LEU A 145 -3.01 -4.76 -6.22
CA LEU A 145 -3.85 -5.95 -6.13
C LEU A 145 -3.50 -6.99 -7.18
N GLY A 146 -3.13 -6.56 -8.39
CA GLY A 146 -2.77 -7.47 -9.48
C GLY A 146 -1.62 -8.39 -9.11
N SER A 147 -0.55 -7.82 -8.55
CA SER A 147 0.64 -8.55 -8.08
C SER A 147 0.33 -9.57 -6.99
N LEU A 148 -0.59 -9.26 -6.07
CA LEU A 148 -1.02 -10.18 -5.00
C LEU A 148 -1.85 -11.34 -5.55
N VAL A 149 -2.75 -11.07 -6.49
CA VAL A 149 -3.57 -12.10 -7.15
C VAL A 149 -2.70 -13.02 -8.00
N GLU A 150 -1.73 -12.46 -8.73
CA GLU A 150 -0.75 -13.23 -9.49
C GLU A 150 0.14 -14.09 -8.57
N LEU A 151 0.62 -13.52 -7.46
CA LEU A 151 1.39 -14.25 -6.46
C LEU A 151 0.58 -15.39 -5.84
N ALA A 152 -0.68 -15.15 -5.50
CA ALA A 152 -1.57 -16.18 -4.96
C ALA A 152 -1.74 -17.34 -5.94
N ALA A 153 -1.95 -17.04 -7.22
CA ALA A 153 -2.03 -18.05 -8.27
C ALA A 153 -0.71 -18.81 -8.45
N HIS A 154 0.43 -18.12 -8.45
CA HIS A 154 1.75 -18.74 -8.56
C HIS A 154 2.06 -19.70 -7.40
N LEU A 155 1.53 -19.40 -6.22
CA LEU A 155 1.68 -20.24 -5.04
C LEU A 155 0.59 -21.32 -4.94
N ASP A 156 -0.39 -21.41 -5.84
CA ASP A 156 -1.57 -22.25 -5.64
C ASP A 156 -2.27 -21.98 -4.28
N GLN A 157 -2.30 -20.72 -3.85
CA GLN A 157 -3.02 -20.28 -2.65
C GLN A 157 -4.36 -19.64 -3.02
N PRO A 158 -5.49 -20.09 -2.47
CA PRO A 158 -6.74 -19.37 -2.59
C PRO A 158 -6.65 -17.96 -2.00
N ALA A 159 -6.96 -16.95 -2.81
CA ALA A 159 -7.13 -15.56 -2.39
C ALA A 159 -8.40 -14.94 -3.04
N PRO A 160 -9.59 -15.55 -2.83
CA PRO A 160 -10.81 -15.16 -3.52
C PRO A 160 -11.24 -13.72 -3.19
N THR A 161 -10.97 -13.24 -1.98
CA THR A 161 -11.35 -11.88 -1.56
C THR A 161 -10.50 -10.85 -2.29
N LEU A 162 -9.17 -11.03 -2.31
CA LEU A 162 -8.25 -10.19 -3.07
C LEU A 162 -8.60 -10.23 -4.57
N ALA A 163 -8.87 -11.41 -5.14
CA ALA A 163 -9.26 -11.56 -6.54
C ALA A 163 -10.58 -10.86 -6.88
N GLY A 164 -11.59 -10.99 -6.02
CA GLY A 164 -12.89 -10.35 -6.18
C GLY A 164 -12.79 -8.83 -6.15
N VAL A 165 -12.12 -8.27 -5.13
CA VAL A 165 -11.92 -6.82 -5.01
C VAL A 165 -11.06 -6.29 -6.16
N HIS A 166 -10.06 -7.03 -6.62
CA HIS A 166 -9.28 -6.68 -7.81
C HIS A 166 -10.18 -6.61 -9.05
N GLY A 167 -11.07 -7.57 -9.25
CA GLY A 167 -12.06 -7.57 -10.33
C GLY A 167 -12.97 -6.35 -10.30
N LEU A 168 -13.57 -6.04 -9.14
CA LEU A 168 -14.46 -4.89 -8.95
C LEU A 168 -13.74 -3.57 -9.23
N THR A 169 -12.53 -3.41 -8.67
CA THR A 169 -11.78 -2.16 -8.82
C THR A 169 -11.30 -1.97 -10.26
N ARG A 170 -10.99 -3.05 -10.99
CA ARG A 170 -10.68 -2.99 -12.43
C ARG A 170 -11.87 -2.51 -13.26
N LEU A 171 -13.09 -2.97 -12.94
CA LEU A 171 -14.31 -2.49 -13.61
C LEU A 171 -14.58 -1.02 -13.29
N LEU A 172 -14.41 -0.60 -12.03
CA LEU A 172 -14.49 0.80 -11.64
C LEU A 172 -13.51 1.68 -12.43
N ALA A 173 -12.25 1.26 -12.54
CA ALA A 173 -11.23 1.99 -13.29
C ALA A 173 -11.57 2.11 -14.79
N ALA A 174 -12.14 1.05 -15.38
CA ALA A 174 -12.55 1.06 -16.78
C ALA A 174 -13.78 1.95 -17.05
N ALA A 175 -14.69 2.07 -16.07
CA ALA A 175 -15.87 2.92 -16.18
C ALA A 175 -15.62 4.40 -15.87
N SER A 176 -14.48 4.72 -15.25
CA SER A 176 -14.10 6.08 -14.84
C SER A 176 -13.16 6.78 -15.83
N GLY A 177 -12.88 6.13 -16.98
CA GLY A 177 -12.00 6.61 -18.04
C GLY A 177 -12.74 6.90 -19.33
#